data_AF-A0A8H7GW49-F1
#
_entry.id   AF-A0A8H7GW49-F1
#
_cell.length_a   1.000
_cell.length_b   1.000
_cell.length_c   1.000
_cell.angle_alpha   90.00
_cell.angle_beta   90.00
_cell.angle_gamma   90.00
#
_symmetry.space_group_name_H-M   'P 1'
#
loop_
_entity.id
_entity.type
_entity.pdbx_description
1 polymer ?
#
loop_
_entity_poly.entity_id
_entity_poly.type
_entity_poly.pdbx_seq_one_letter_code
_entity_poly.pdbx_strand_id
1 'polypeptide(L)'
;MLWLHSRKPILIEPNSKAWYEWLSPDDCWDEKKLETCLNTETNPVYESFQWHTVAKSVGNPTNKGPEVIEEEKEKQQSIASFFQKEEPKDRDLKKGVKKESNKEKALKDDVTGV
;
A
#
# COMPACT_ATOMS: atom_id res chain seq x y z
N MET A 1 -0.84 13.70 -9.87
CA MET A 1 -0.54 12.54 -9.00
C MET A 1 -1.12 12.60 -7.59
N LEU A 2 -1.68 13.73 -7.11
CA LEU A 2 -2.25 13.80 -5.74
C LEU A 2 -3.37 12.78 -5.47
N TRP A 3 -4.06 12.32 -6.52
CA TRP A 3 -5.06 11.25 -6.44
C TRP A 3 -4.46 9.89 -6.03
N LEU A 4 -3.16 9.65 -6.27
CA LEU A 4 -2.46 8.40 -5.94
C LEU A 4 -1.80 8.47 -4.57
N HIS A 5 -1.06 9.54 -4.30
CA HIS A 5 -0.36 9.75 -3.04
C HIS A 5 0.01 11.23 -2.83
N SER A 6 0.14 11.67 -1.58
CA SER A 6 0.47 13.07 -1.22
C SER A 6 1.94 13.43 -1.45
N ARG A 7 2.83 12.44 -1.42
CA ARG A 7 4.28 12.58 -1.65
C ARG A 7 4.71 11.87 -2.92
N LYS A 8 5.74 12.41 -3.59
CA LYS A 8 6.36 11.86 -4.79
C LYS A 8 7.87 12.03 -4.76
N PRO A 9 8.65 11.11 -5.36
CA PRO A 9 10.09 11.26 -5.48
C PRO A 9 10.41 12.43 -6.42
N ILE A 10 11.51 13.12 -6.14
CA ILE A 10 12.08 14.11 -7.07
C ILE A 10 12.81 13.35 -8.17
N LEU A 11 12.57 13.74 -9.41
CA LEU A 11 13.13 13.11 -10.57
C LEU A 11 13.94 14.15 -11.34
N ILE A 12 15.16 13.79 -11.72
CA ILE A 12 16.02 14.66 -12.49
C ILE A 12 16.17 14.03 -13.86
N GLU A 13 15.93 14.82 -14.90
CA GLU A 13 16.04 14.36 -16.28
C GLU A 13 17.48 13.90 -16.57
N PRO A 14 17.69 12.69 -17.10
CA PRO A 14 19.03 12.18 -17.39
C PRO A 14 19.78 13.11 -18.35
N ASN A 15 21.08 13.29 -18.11
CA ASN A 15 21.97 14.16 -18.92
C ASN A 15 21.59 15.64 -18.93
N SER A 16 20.63 16.08 -18.11
CA SER A 16 20.34 17.50 -17.93
C SER A 16 21.44 18.20 -17.12
N LYS A 17 21.46 19.53 -17.14
CA LYS A 17 22.38 20.30 -16.28
C LYS A 17 22.19 19.97 -14.80
N ALA A 18 20.93 19.89 -14.34
CA ALA A 18 20.59 19.54 -12.96
C ALA A 18 21.08 18.12 -12.59
N TRP A 19 21.07 17.18 -13.53
CA TRP A 19 21.59 15.83 -13.31
C TRP A 19 23.07 15.85 -12.96
N TYR A 20 23.87 16.57 -13.73
CA TYR A 20 25.31 16.70 -13.45
C TYR A 20 25.57 17.50 -12.17
N GLU A 21 24.85 18.60 -11.95
CA GLU A 21 24.97 19.42 -10.73
C GLU A 21 24.64 18.64 -9.45
N TRP A 22 23.68 17.71 -9.53
CA TRP A 22 23.29 16.83 -8.43
C TRP A 22 24.32 15.73 -8.16
N LEU A 23 25.03 15.26 -9.19
CA LEU A 23 26.03 14.19 -9.10
C LEU A 23 27.46 14.68 -8.86
N SER A 24 27.68 15.99 -8.70
CA SER A 24 28.98 16.60 -8.41
C SER A 24 29.21 16.74 -6.90
N PRO A 25 29.90 15.80 -6.22
CA PRO A 25 30.10 15.84 -4.77
C PRO A 25 31.05 16.95 -4.31
N ASP A 26 31.91 17.43 -5.20
CA ASP A 26 32.92 18.46 -4.90
C ASP A 26 32.36 19.88 -4.94
N ASP A 27 31.14 20.05 -5.44
CA ASP A 27 30.51 21.36 -5.53
C ASP A 27 29.93 21.79 -4.18
N CYS A 28 30.12 23.06 -3.83
CA CYS A 28 29.41 23.66 -2.71
C CYS A 28 27.90 23.70 -2.96
N TRP A 29 27.13 23.56 -1.88
CA TRP A 29 25.69 23.78 -1.90
C TRP A 29 25.37 25.25 -2.21
N ASP A 30 24.49 25.48 -3.18
CA ASP A 30 23.95 26.79 -3.58
C ASP A 30 22.41 26.67 -3.63
N GLU A 31 21.70 27.74 -3.24
CA GLU A 31 20.24 27.83 -3.29
C GLU A 31 19.72 27.55 -4.70
N LYS A 32 20.45 27.97 -5.73
CA LYS A 32 20.07 27.69 -7.13
C LYS A 32 20.02 26.20 -7.43
N LYS A 33 20.90 25.39 -6.82
CA LYS A 33 20.87 23.93 -6.99
C LYS A 33 19.65 23.29 -6.33
N LEU A 34 19.16 23.85 -5.23
CA LEU A 34 17.93 23.38 -4.59
C LEU A 34 16.74 23.61 -5.52
N GLU A 35 16.66 24.80 -6.13
CA GLU A 35 15.59 25.17 -7.05
C GLU A 35 15.63 24.39 -8.37
N THR A 36 16.82 24.02 -8.87
CA THR A 36 16.93 23.26 -10.14
C THR A 36 16.82 21.74 -9.92
N CYS A 37 17.48 21.21 -8.90
CA CYS A 37 17.61 19.76 -8.69
C CYS A 37 16.52 19.19 -7.79
N LEU A 38 16.00 19.98 -6.83
CA LEU A 38 15.10 19.51 -5.77
C LEU A 38 13.69 20.09 -5.82
N ASN A 39 13.31 20.77 -6.91
CA ASN A 39 11.98 21.34 -7.05
C ASN A 39 10.90 20.25 -7.16
N THR A 40 10.01 20.23 -6.17
CA THR A 40 8.90 19.29 -6.09
C THR A 40 7.60 19.82 -6.70
N GLU A 41 7.47 21.12 -6.94
CA GLU A 41 6.21 21.75 -7.36
C GLU A 41 6.05 21.72 -8.88
N THR A 42 7.08 22.17 -9.61
CA THR A 42 7.03 22.44 -11.05
C THR A 42 7.94 21.51 -11.86
N ASN A 43 8.26 20.33 -11.33
CA ASN A 43 9.13 19.39 -12.04
C ASN A 43 8.42 18.88 -13.32
N PRO A 44 8.95 19.20 -14.51
CA PRO A 44 8.29 18.91 -15.78
C PRO A 44 8.19 17.40 -16.06
N VAL A 45 9.06 16.59 -15.44
CA VAL A 45 9.03 15.12 -15.60
C VAL A 45 7.72 14.53 -15.10
N TYR A 46 6.99 15.21 -14.19
CA TYR A 46 5.71 14.72 -13.72
C TYR A 46 4.61 14.68 -14.79
N GLU A 47 4.71 15.50 -15.83
CA GLU A 47 3.71 15.57 -16.92
C GLU A 47 3.79 14.39 -17.88
N SER A 48 4.95 13.72 -17.98
CA SER A 48 5.17 12.59 -18.88
C SER A 48 4.84 11.23 -18.25
N PHE A 49 4.51 11.17 -16.95
CA PHE A 49 4.21 9.91 -16.29
C PHE A 49 2.90 9.29 -16.74
N GLN A 50 2.94 7.97 -16.87
CA GLN A 50 1.78 7.10 -16.98
C GLN A 50 1.75 6.18 -15.75
N TRP A 51 0.56 5.76 -15.35
CA TRP A 51 0.33 4.90 -14.20
C TRP A 51 -0.80 3.93 -14.49
N HIS A 52 -0.73 2.77 -13.86
CA HIS A 52 -1.75 1.74 -13.94
C HIS A 52 -1.80 0.94 -12.63
N THR A 53 -2.91 0.27 -12.38
CA THR A 53 -3.05 -0.63 -11.23
C THR A 53 -2.23 -1.89 -11.46
N VAL A 54 -1.55 -2.37 -10.42
CA VAL A 54 -0.74 -3.60 -10.45
C VAL A 54 -1.25 -4.58 -9.40
N ALA A 55 -0.93 -5.86 -9.57
CA ALA A 55 -1.37 -6.92 -8.67
C ALA A 55 -0.86 -6.70 -7.23
N LYS A 56 -1.69 -7.08 -6.24
CA LYS A 56 -1.35 -6.99 -4.80
C LYS A 56 -0.08 -7.73 -4.38
N SER A 57 0.38 -8.69 -5.19
CA SER A 57 1.63 -9.43 -4.97
C SER A 57 2.86 -8.52 -4.88
N VAL A 58 2.85 -7.32 -5.46
CA VAL A 58 3.93 -6.32 -5.36
C VAL A 58 4.23 -5.92 -3.91
N GLY A 59 3.25 -6.02 -3.00
CA GLY A 59 3.41 -5.70 -1.59
C GLY A 59 4.32 -6.66 -0.82
N ASN A 60 4.64 -7.84 -1.38
CA ASN A 60 5.59 -8.77 -0.80
C ASN A 60 6.98 -8.61 -1.48
N PRO A 61 8.02 -8.13 -0.77
CA PRO A 61 9.35 -7.89 -1.33
C PRO A 61 10.05 -9.14 -1.89
N THR A 62 9.57 -10.35 -1.58
CA THR A 62 10.13 -11.58 -2.15
C THR A 62 9.76 -11.79 -3.61
N ASN A 63 8.68 -11.15 -4.08
CA ASN A 63 8.23 -11.24 -5.46
C ASN A 63 9.03 -10.26 -6.33
N LYS A 64 9.81 -10.79 -7.27
CA LYS A 64 10.73 -10.01 -8.12
C LYS A 64 10.51 -10.24 -9.62
N GLY A 65 9.49 -10.99 -9.98
CA GLY A 65 9.18 -11.26 -11.37
C GLY A 65 8.58 -10.04 -12.08
N PRO A 66 8.60 -10.02 -13.42
CA PRO A 66 8.08 -8.89 -14.20
C PRO A 66 6.58 -8.61 -13.96
N GLU A 67 5.82 -9.63 -13.54
CA GLU A 67 4.39 -9.53 -13.27
C GLU A 67 4.03 -8.50 -12.19
N VAL A 68 4.99 -8.12 -11.32
CA VAL A 68 4.73 -7.18 -10.22
C VAL A 68 4.56 -5.73 -10.68
N ILE A 69 4.96 -5.40 -11.91
CA ILE A 69 4.79 -4.08 -12.52
C ILE A 69 3.81 -4.10 -13.72
N GLU A 70 3.29 -5.27 -14.08
CA GLU A 70 2.31 -5.40 -15.16
C GLU A 70 0.94 -4.88 -14.75
N GLU A 71 0.21 -4.33 -15.72
CA GLU A 71 -1.15 -3.85 -15.51
C GLU A 71 -2.09 -4.99 -15.11
N GLU A 72 -2.74 -4.83 -13.96
CA GLU A 72 -3.78 -5.73 -13.50
C GLU A 72 -5.04 -5.53 -14.34
N LYS A 73 -5.26 -6.44 -15.29
CA LYS A 73 -6.53 -6.52 -16.01
C LYS A 73 -7.61 -6.97 -15.03
N GLU A 74 -8.44 -6.03 -14.57
CA GLU A 74 -9.61 -6.36 -13.76
C GLU A 74 -10.47 -7.38 -14.51
N LYS A 75 -10.44 -8.63 -14.04
CA LYS A 75 -11.40 -9.63 -14.49
C LYS A 75 -12.73 -9.23 -13.87
N GLN A 76 -13.58 -8.55 -14.63
CA GLN A 76 -14.97 -8.35 -14.25
C GLN A 76 -15.56 -9.72 -13.92
N GLN A 77 -15.84 -9.96 -12.64
CA GLN A 77 -16.55 -11.16 -12.26
C GLN A 77 -17.91 -11.10 -12.95
N SER A 78 -18.21 -12.12 -13.75
CA SER A 78 -19.52 -12.25 -14.38
C SER A 78 -20.58 -12.13 -13.28
N ILE A 79 -21.63 -11.35 -13.54
CA ILE A 79 -22.78 -11.21 -12.64
C ILE A 79 -23.36 -12.57 -12.22
N ALA A 80 -23.19 -13.61 -13.05
CA ALA A 80 -23.60 -14.97 -12.71
C ALA A 80 -22.90 -15.53 -11.46
N SER A 81 -21.71 -15.03 -11.12
CA SER A 81 -20.96 -15.42 -9.92
C SER A 81 -21.66 -15.00 -8.62
N PHE A 82 -22.53 -13.97 -8.65
CA PHE A 82 -23.36 -13.58 -7.52
C PHE A 82 -24.58 -14.51 -7.31
N PHE A 83 -24.96 -15.26 -8.35
CA PHE A 83 -26.08 -16.20 -8.32
C PHE A 83 -25.63 -17.66 -8.18
N GLN A 84 -24.32 -17.91 -8.19
CA GLN A 84 -23.78 -19.23 -7.90
C GLN A 84 -23.88 -19.49 -6.39
N LYS A 85 -24.88 -20.29 -6.02
CA LYS A 85 -25.03 -20.86 -4.68
C LYS A 85 -23.74 -21.60 -4.32
N GLU A 86 -23.04 -21.17 -3.27
CA GLU A 86 -21.91 -21.92 -2.73
C GLU A 86 -22.40 -23.32 -2.37
N GLU A 87 -21.91 -24.34 -3.07
CA GLU A 87 -22.08 -25.71 -2.60
C GLU A 87 -21.30 -25.85 -1.29
N PRO A 88 -21.90 -26.43 -0.25
CA PRO A 88 -21.22 -26.65 1.02
C PRO A 88 -20.00 -27.53 0.74
N LYS A 89 -18.80 -26.93 0.82
CA LYS A 89 -17.57 -27.70 0.94
C LYS A 89 -17.71 -28.52 2.22
N ASP A 90 -17.74 -29.83 2.09
CA ASP A 90 -17.58 -30.76 3.20
C ASP A 90 -16.31 -30.38 3.95
N ARG A 91 -16.49 -29.60 5.02
CA ARG A 91 -15.47 -29.34 6.03
C ARG A 91 -15.62 -30.44 7.07
N ASP A 92 -15.15 -31.62 6.70
CA ASP A 92 -14.84 -32.61 7.73
C ASP A 92 -13.62 -32.13 8.54
N LEU A 93 -13.94 -31.82 9.80
CA LEU A 93 -13.10 -31.97 11.00
C LEU A 93 -11.88 -31.04 11.17
N LYS A 94 -12.11 -29.92 11.86
CA LYS A 94 -11.56 -29.66 13.21
C LYS A 94 -12.22 -28.42 13.83
N LYS A 95 -13.36 -28.62 14.47
CA LYS A 95 -14.08 -27.61 15.27
C LYS A 95 -13.51 -27.61 16.69
N GLY A 96 -12.47 -26.81 16.92
CA GLY A 96 -12.06 -26.43 18.27
C GLY A 96 -13.00 -25.37 18.81
N VAL A 97 -14.02 -25.78 19.57
CA VAL A 97 -14.97 -24.88 20.24
C VAL A 97 -14.24 -24.07 21.31
N LYS A 98 -14.04 -22.76 21.09
CA LYS A 98 -13.76 -21.82 22.19
C LYS A 98 -15.08 -21.52 22.89
N LYS A 99 -15.28 -22.11 24.08
CA LYS A 99 -16.34 -21.71 25.00
C LYS A 99 -16.00 -20.35 25.60
N GLU A 100 -16.88 -19.38 25.40
CA GLU A 100 -16.91 -18.12 26.12
C GLU A 100 -17.22 -18.38 27.60
N SER A 101 -16.34 -17.91 28.49
CA SER A 101 -16.63 -17.83 29.92
C SER A 101 -17.04 -16.39 30.25
N ASN A 102 -18.34 -16.20 30.40
CA ASN A 102 -18.95 -14.97 30.91
C ASN A 102 -18.51 -14.78 32.38
N LYS A 103 -17.82 -13.67 32.69
CA LYS A 103 -17.51 -13.22 34.05
C LYS A 103 -18.55 -12.18 34.44
N GLU A 104 -19.61 -12.63 35.12
CA GLU A 104 -20.47 -11.73 35.89
C GLU A 104 -20.29 -12.09 37.37
N LYS A 105 -19.55 -11.23 38.08
CA LYS A 105 -19.28 -11.36 39.51
C LYS A 105 -20.55 -11.00 40.28
N ALA A 106 -21.13 -11.98 40.96
CA ALA A 106 -22.11 -11.76 42.00
C ALA A 106 -21.48 -10.98 43.17
N LEU A 107 -22.01 -9.78 43.40
CA LEU A 107 -21.86 -9.00 44.62
C LEU A 107 -22.62 -9.75 45.72
N LYS A 108 -21.93 -10.23 46.76
CA LYS A 108 -22.56 -10.80 47.95
C LYS A 108 -22.82 -9.65 48.93
N ASP A 109 -24.10 -9.36 49.15
CA ASP A 109 -24.56 -8.76 50.40
C ASP A 109 -24.32 -9.76 51.53
N ASP A 110 -23.57 -9.33 52.54
CA ASP A 110 -23.46 -9.98 53.83
C ASP A 110 -24.23 -9.12 54.83
N VAL A 111 -25.36 -9.64 55.32
CA VAL A 111 -26.17 -9.05 56.39
C VAL A 111 -26.10 -9.99 57.59
N THR A 112 -25.38 -9.50 58.61
CA THR A 112 -25.52 -9.72 60.07
C THR A 112 -25.33 -11.11 60.68
N GLY A 113 -24.44 -11.16 61.69
CA GLY A 113 -24.48 -12.19 62.72
C GLY A 113 -23.30 -12.23 63.71
N VAL A 114 -23.03 -11.14 64.46
CA VAL A 114 -22.79 -11.13 65.92
C VAL A 114 -23.23 -9.77 66.47
#